data_AF-A0A5P9D099-F1
#
_entry.id   AF-A0A5P9D099-F1
#
_cell.length_a   1.000
_cell.length_b   1.000
_cell.length_c   1.000
_cell.angle_alpha   90.00
_cell.angle_beta   90.00
_cell.angle_gamma   90.00
#
_symmetry.space_group_name_H-M   'P 1'
#
loop_
_entity.id
_entity.type
_entity.pdbx_description
1 polymer ?
#
loop_
_entity_poly.entity_id
_entity_poly.type
_entity_poly.pdbx_seq_one_letter_code
_entity_poly.pdbx_strand_id
1 'polypeptide(L)'
;MADETEIFGAQVVLKQSDGSSILDATESLTAATIERYRLPAETVGEARKALEALGFRVVGDDGTTLSVEGSRAHFADVFGLEVGATQAGVAAHATRIPDDAQSFVADVIVPPKPSLFP
;
A
#
# COMPACT_ATOMS: atom_id res chain seq x y z
N MET A 1 17.92 -2.05 18.46
CA MET A 1 17.71 -0.72 17.85
C MET A 1 18.22 -0.74 16.40
N ALA A 2 17.65 -1.62 15.55
CA ALA A 2 18.10 -1.78 14.15
C ALA A 2 16.96 -1.63 13.13
N ASP A 3 15.72 -1.47 13.59
CA ASP A 3 14.52 -1.44 12.73
C ASP A 3 14.17 -0.02 12.24
N GLU A 4 14.75 1.03 12.84
CA GLU A 4 14.39 2.43 12.55
C GLU A 4 15.01 2.99 11.26
N THR A 5 16.09 2.37 10.74
CA THR A 5 16.80 2.81 9.53
C THR A 5 16.58 1.93 8.31
N GLU A 6 15.91 0.79 8.47
CA GLU A 6 15.65 -0.13 7.34
C GLU A 6 14.47 0.40 6.52
N ILE A 7 14.71 0.67 5.24
CA ILE A 7 13.68 1.11 4.29
C ILE A 7 13.04 -0.14 3.70
N PHE A 8 11.72 -0.22 3.79
CA PHE A 8 10.91 -1.30 3.23
C PHE A 8 10.09 -0.77 2.07
N GLY A 9 9.94 -1.60 1.03
CA GLY A 9 8.93 -1.39 0.01
C GLY A 9 7.58 -1.95 0.46
N ALA A 10 6.51 -1.17 0.33
CA ALA A 10 5.13 -1.58 0.57
C ALA A 10 4.29 -1.36 -0.69
N GLN A 11 3.17 -2.08 -0.78
CA GLN A 11 2.18 -1.92 -1.85
C GLN A 11 0.96 -1.20 -1.28
N VAL A 12 0.65 -0.03 -1.84
CA VAL A 12 -0.59 0.70 -1.54
C VAL A 12 -1.61 0.33 -2.61
N VAL A 13 -2.70 -0.30 -2.20
CA VAL A 13 -3.79 -0.63 -3.10
C VAL A 13 -4.68 0.60 -3.26
N LEU A 14 -4.94 0.99 -4.50
CA LEU A 14 -5.83 2.11 -4.78
C LEU A 14 -7.28 1.65 -4.92
N LYS A 15 -8.20 2.56 -4.63
CA LYS A 15 -9.64 2.38 -4.86
C LYS A 15 -10.19 3.40 -5.84
N GLN A 16 -11.30 3.02 -6.45
CA GLN A 16 -12.10 3.85 -7.31
C GLN A 16 -12.99 4.80 -6.50
N SER A 17 -13.56 5.79 -7.17
CA SER A 17 -14.42 6.81 -6.54
C SER A 17 -15.68 6.23 -5.91
N ASP A 18 -16.12 5.04 -6.34
CA ASP A 18 -17.24 4.31 -5.74
C ASP A 18 -16.85 3.47 -4.50
N GLY A 19 -15.56 3.48 -4.15
CA GLY A 19 -14.98 2.76 -3.02
C GLY A 19 -14.44 1.37 -3.34
N SER A 20 -14.67 0.85 -4.55
CA SER A 20 -14.21 -0.48 -4.95
C SER A 20 -12.74 -0.52 -5.34
N SER A 21 -12.10 -1.67 -5.21
CA SER A 21 -10.68 -1.88 -5.49
C SER A 21 -10.44 -3.24 -6.16
N ILE A 22 -9.21 -3.49 -6.60
CA ILE A 22 -8.83 -4.79 -7.14
C ILE A 22 -8.95 -5.94 -6.11
N LEU A 23 -9.00 -5.62 -4.81
CA LEU A 23 -9.23 -6.60 -3.74
C LEU A 23 -10.68 -7.10 -3.70
N ASP A 24 -11.62 -6.33 -4.26
CA ASP A 24 -13.05 -6.68 -4.31
C ASP A 24 -13.37 -7.58 -5.52
N ALA A 25 -12.38 -7.91 -6.35
CA ALA A 25 -12.56 -8.77 -7.51
C ALA A 25 -12.98 -10.18 -7.09
N THR A 26 -14.23 -10.55 -7.36
CA THR A 26 -14.77 -11.90 -7.10
C THR A 26 -14.50 -12.88 -8.25
N GLU A 27 -14.00 -12.38 -9.38
CA GLU A 27 -13.66 -13.13 -10.57
C GLU A 27 -12.14 -13.30 -10.71
N SER A 28 -11.70 -14.19 -11.60
CA SER A 28 -10.28 -14.41 -11.86
C SER A 28 -9.58 -13.11 -12.28
N LEU A 29 -8.45 -12.82 -11.64
CA LEU A 29 -7.59 -11.69 -12.00
C LEU A 29 -6.90 -11.95 -13.35
N THR A 30 -7.57 -11.53 -14.42
CA THR A 30 -7.04 -11.52 -15.79
C THR A 30 -6.61 -10.10 -16.17
N ALA A 31 -5.84 -9.95 -17.26
CA ALA A 31 -5.48 -8.63 -17.78
C ALA A 31 -6.72 -7.74 -18.02
N ALA A 32 -7.81 -8.30 -18.56
CA ALA A 32 -9.05 -7.58 -18.81
C ALA A 32 -9.79 -7.18 -17.50
N THR A 33 -9.60 -7.93 -16.42
CA THR A 33 -10.16 -7.60 -15.11
C THR A 33 -9.33 -6.53 -14.43
N ILE A 34 -8.01 -6.62 -14.48
CA ILE A 34 -7.09 -5.60 -13.96
C ILE A 34 -7.37 -4.23 -14.60
N GLU A 35 -7.53 -4.19 -15.92
CA GLU A 35 -7.82 -2.93 -16.64
C GLU A 35 -9.14 -2.26 -16.20
N ARG A 36 -10.11 -3.00 -15.65
CA ARG A 36 -11.35 -2.41 -15.12
C ARG A 36 -11.14 -1.68 -13.79
N TYR A 37 -10.17 -2.12 -13.00
CA TYR A 37 -9.80 -1.48 -11.74
C TYR A 37 -8.70 -0.42 -11.91
N ARG A 38 -8.06 -0.36 -13.10
CA ARG A 38 -7.05 0.65 -13.41
C ARG A 38 -7.66 2.04 -13.30
N LEU A 39 -7.00 2.89 -12.52
CA LEU A 39 -7.40 4.26 -12.30
C LEU A 39 -6.87 5.18 -13.40
N PRO A 40 -7.56 6.30 -13.69
CA PRO A 40 -7.03 7.34 -14.54
C PRO A 40 -5.71 7.90 -14.00
N ALA A 41 -4.78 8.27 -14.89
CA ALA A 41 -3.48 8.80 -14.51
C ALA A 41 -3.56 10.04 -13.60
N GLU A 42 -4.61 10.85 -13.74
CA GLU A 42 -4.88 11.99 -12.87
C GLU A 42 -5.14 11.54 -11.42
N THR A 43 -6.01 10.55 -11.22
CA THR A 43 -6.31 9.98 -9.90
C THR A 43 -5.09 9.32 -9.26
N VAL A 44 -4.31 8.58 -10.05
CA VAL A 44 -3.05 7.98 -9.61
C VAL A 44 -2.06 9.07 -9.19
N GLY A 45 -1.99 10.18 -9.95
CA GLY A 45 -1.16 11.34 -9.65
C GLY A 45 -1.54 12.03 -8.34
N GLU A 46 -2.83 12.18 -8.06
CA GLU A 46 -3.32 12.75 -6.80
C GLU A 46 -3.05 11.80 -5.62
N ALA A 47 -3.29 10.50 -5.79
CA ALA A 47 -2.96 9.50 -4.78
C ALA A 47 -1.46 9.49 -4.45
N ARG A 48 -0.60 9.62 -5.47
CA ARG A 48 0.85 9.75 -5.32
C ARG A 48 1.20 10.98 -4.47
N LYS A 49 0.66 12.15 -4.79
CA LYS A 49 0.92 13.39 -4.03
C LYS A 49 0.49 13.25 -2.57
N ALA A 50 -0.66 12.60 -2.31
CA ALA A 50 -1.13 12.35 -0.95
C ALA A 50 -0.13 11.49 -0.16
N LEU A 51 0.38 10.40 -0.76
CA LEU A 51 1.38 9.53 -0.11
C LEU A 51 2.73 10.23 0.09
N GLU A 52 3.16 11.05 -0.88
CA GLU A 52 4.38 11.86 -0.76
C GLU A 52 4.26 12.95 0.31
N ALA A 53 3.08 13.57 0.46
CA ALA A 53 2.81 14.53 1.54
C ALA A 53 2.83 13.89 2.93
N LEU A 54 2.48 12.61 3.02
CA LEU A 54 2.63 11.79 4.23
C LEU A 54 4.08 11.33 4.47
N GLY A 55 5.03 11.76 3.63
CA GLY A 55 6.45 11.50 3.81
C GLY A 55 6.92 10.12 3.30
N PHE A 56 6.10 9.43 2.50
CA PHE A 56 6.53 8.23 1.78
C PHE A 56 7.15 8.59 0.43
N ARG A 57 8.07 7.75 -0.04
CA ARG A 57 8.60 7.89 -1.40
C ARG A 57 7.89 6.92 -2.32
N VAL A 58 7.17 7.42 -3.32
CA VAL A 58 6.54 6.58 -4.33
C VAL A 58 7.58 6.21 -5.40
N VAL A 59 7.79 4.92 -5.63
CA VAL A 59 8.84 4.37 -6.52
C VAL A 59 8.29 3.65 -7.75
N GLY A 60 6.99 3.35 -7.79
CA GLY A 60 6.36 2.76 -8.96
C GLY A 60 4.84 2.79 -8.87
N ASP A 61 4.19 2.65 -10.03
CA ASP A 61 2.74 2.53 -10.17
C ASP A 61 2.42 1.53 -11.28
N ASP A 62 1.35 0.76 -11.11
CA ASP A 62 0.81 -0.09 -12.18
C ASP A 62 -0.61 0.34 -12.62
N GLY A 63 -1.12 1.41 -12.01
CA GLY A 63 -2.46 1.96 -12.21
C GLY A 63 -3.54 1.37 -11.28
N THR A 64 -3.24 0.32 -10.53
CA THR A 64 -4.11 -0.27 -9.49
C THR A 64 -3.47 -0.22 -8.11
N THR A 65 -2.13 -0.20 -8.06
CA THR A 65 -1.35 -0.04 -6.85
C THR A 65 -0.24 1.00 -7.03
N LEU A 66 0.25 1.52 -5.91
CA LEU A 66 1.46 2.33 -5.80
C LEU A 66 2.48 1.60 -4.93
N SER A 67 3.70 1.46 -5.45
CA SER A 67 4.84 0.99 -4.69
C SER A 67 5.46 2.15 -3.92
N VAL A 68 5.56 2.02 -2.60
CA VAL A 68 6.09 3.08 -1.72
C VAL A 68 7.19 2.58 -0.82
N GLU A 69 8.14 3.45 -0.52
CA GLU A 69 9.25 3.20 0.40
C GLU A 69 9.09 4.01 1.68
N GLY A 70 9.39 3.37 2.81
CA GLY A 70 9.40 4.00 4.13
C GLY A 70 9.98 3.08 5.20
N SER A 71 10.27 3.62 6.37
CA SER A 71 10.63 2.76 7.51
C SER A 71 9.37 2.09 8.07
N ARG A 72 9.52 0.91 8.66
CA ARG A 72 8.39 0.17 9.25
C ARG A 72 7.71 0.98 10.37
N ALA A 73 8.51 1.71 11.15
CA ALA A 73 8.01 2.62 12.16
C ALA A 73 7.13 3.71 11.55
N HIS A 74 7.52 4.28 10.40
CA HIS A 74 6.72 5.30 9.72
C HIS A 74 5.40 4.73 9.16
N PHE A 75 5.43 3.52 8.58
CA PHE A 75 4.19 2.84 8.17
C PHE A 75 3.25 2.58 9.35
N ALA A 76 3.78 2.14 10.49
CA ALA A 76 2.99 1.93 11.69
C ALA A 76 2.43 3.23 12.26
N ASP A 77 3.20 4.33 12.21
CA ASP A 77 2.77 5.64 12.68
C ASP A 77 1.69 6.25 11.79
N VAL A 78 1.79 6.13 10.46
CA VAL A 78 0.80 6.72 9.56
C VAL A 78 -0.44 5.83 9.42
N PHE A 79 -0.24 4.57 9.03
CA PHE A 79 -1.32 3.66 8.65
C PHE A 79 -1.78 2.71 9.76
N GLY A 80 -1.04 2.62 10.87
CA GLY A 80 -1.32 1.65 11.92
C GLY A 80 -1.26 0.21 11.38
N LEU A 81 -0.19 -0.53 11.62
CA LEU A 81 -0.10 -1.89 11.09
C LEU A 81 -0.75 -2.92 12.04
N GLU A 82 -1.41 -3.93 11.48
CA GLU A 82 -2.01 -5.01 12.27
C GLU A 82 -0.99 -5.70 13.20
N VAL A 83 -1.40 -5.88 14.46
CA VAL A 83 -0.58 -6.50 15.51
C VAL A 83 -0.51 -8.01 15.26
N GLY A 84 0.67 -8.51 14.90
CA GLY A 84 0.89 -9.94 14.61
C GLY A 84 1.62 -10.17 13.28
N ALA A 85 1.53 -9.24 12.34
CA ALA A 85 2.29 -9.26 11.09
C ALA A 85 3.79 -8.90 11.25
N THR A 86 4.22 -8.70 12.50
CA THR A 86 5.64 -8.67 12.90
C THR A 86 6.21 -10.06 13.12
N GLN A 87 5.37 -11.11 13.16
CA GLN A 87 5.82 -12.49 13.16
C GLN A 87 6.25 -12.92 11.75
N ALA A 88 7.35 -13.66 11.66
CA ALA A 88 7.99 -14.03 10.41
C ALA A 88 7.00 -14.70 9.44
N GLY A 89 6.85 -14.12 8.24
CA GLY A 89 6.18 -14.75 7.10
C GLY A 89 4.81 -14.21 6.69
N VAL A 90 4.23 -13.23 7.41
CA VAL A 90 2.92 -12.66 7.07
C VAL A 90 3.03 -11.16 6.75
N ALA A 91 2.41 -10.72 5.65
CA ALA A 91 2.32 -9.30 5.31
C ALA A 91 1.41 -8.56 6.30
N ALA A 92 1.77 -7.32 6.64
CA ALA A 92 0.97 -6.47 7.49
C ALA A 92 0.03 -5.62 6.66
N HIS A 93 -1.23 -5.58 7.06
CA HIS A 93 -2.25 -4.71 6.48
C HIS A 93 -2.42 -3.43 7.31
N ALA A 94 -2.91 -2.38 6.67
CA ALA A 94 -3.24 -1.14 7.36
C ALA A 94 -4.52 -1.31 8.17
N THR A 95 -4.50 -0.85 9.42
CA THR A 95 -5.67 -0.77 10.30
C THR A 95 -6.37 0.58 10.20
N ARG A 96 -5.68 1.60 9.66
CA ARG A 96 -6.24 2.92 9.38
C ARG A 96 -5.63 3.52 8.11
N ILE A 97 -6.41 4.34 7.44
CA ILE A 97 -5.94 5.17 6.33
C ILE A 97 -6.18 6.64 6.73
N PRO A 98 -5.16 7.52 6.70
CA PRO A 98 -5.32 8.94 7.00
C PRO A 98 -6.34 9.61 6.06
N ASP A 99 -7.07 10.61 6.54
CA ASP A 99 -8.13 11.31 5.79
C ASP A 99 -7.63 11.83 4.42
N ASP A 100 -6.40 12.35 4.38
CA ASP A 100 -5.76 12.88 3.17
C ASP A 100 -5.54 11.81 2.09
N ALA A 101 -5.42 10.54 2.47
CA ALA A 101 -5.25 9.40 1.57
C ALA A 101 -6.51 8.52 1.46
N GLN A 102 -7.49 8.71 2.35
CA GLN A 102 -8.66 7.85 2.48
C GLN A 102 -9.52 7.83 1.22
N SER A 103 -9.51 8.89 0.41
CA SER A 103 -10.26 8.92 -0.85
C SER A 103 -9.67 8.04 -1.95
N PHE A 104 -8.39 7.68 -1.85
CA PHE A 104 -7.64 7.01 -2.92
C PHE A 104 -7.16 5.61 -2.53
N VAL A 105 -6.95 5.36 -1.24
CA VAL A 105 -6.32 4.13 -0.75
C VAL A 105 -7.39 3.19 -0.22
N ALA A 106 -7.32 1.93 -0.67
CA ALA A 106 -8.10 0.81 -0.17
C ALA A 106 -7.39 0.15 1.03
N ASP A 107 -6.10 -0.15 0.87
CA ASP A 107 -5.28 -0.85 1.85
C ASP A 107 -3.79 -0.55 1.62
N VAL A 108 -2.96 -0.80 2.64
CA VAL A 108 -1.50 -0.76 2.55
C VAL A 108 -0.94 -2.10 3.03
N ILE A 109 -0.28 -2.80 2.13
CA ILE A 109 0.30 -4.11 2.35
C ILE A 109 1.82 -3.95 2.51
N VAL A 110 2.29 -4.11 3.74
CA VAL A 110 3.72 -4.08 4.07
C VAL A 110 4.23 -5.53 4.14
N PRO A 111 5.16 -5.95 3.27
CA PRO A 111 5.65 -7.32 3.28
C PRO A 111 6.34 -7.67 4.61
N PRO A 112 6.39 -8.97 4.97
CA PRO A 112 7.14 -9.40 6.14
C PRO A 112 8.63 -9.08 5.94
N LYS A 113 9.34 -8.87 7.05
CA LYS A 113 10.80 -8.75 7.00
C LYS A 113 11.36 -10.04 6.36
N PRO A 114 12.19 -9.94 5.30
CA PRO A 114 12.77 -11.11 4.69
C PRO A 114 13.60 -11.87 5.72
N SER A 115 13.25 -13.11 5.98
CA SER A 115 14.10 -14.04 6.73
C SER A 115 15.23 -14.47 5.81
N LEU A 116 16.37 -13.77 5.87
CA LEU A 116 17.62 -14.33 5.37
C LEU A 116 17.85 -15.61 6.17
N PHE A 117 18.01 -16.74 5.46
CA PHE A 117 18.08 -18.09 6.02
C PHE A 117 18.88 -18.20 7.34
N PRO A 118 18.48 -19.06 8.29
CA PRO A 118 19.22 -19.31 9.53
C PRO A 118 20.62 -19.87 9.28
#